data_AF-A0A6A2X466-F1
#
_entry.id   AF-A0A6A2X466-F1
#
_cell.length_a   1.000
_cell.length_b   1.000
_cell.length_c   1.000
_cell.angle_alpha   90.00
_cell.angle_beta   90.00
_cell.angle_gamma   90.00
#
_symmetry.space_group_name_H-M   'P 1'
#
loop_
_entity.id
_entity.type
_entity.pdbx_description
1 polymer ?
#
loop_
_entity_poly.entity_id
_entity_poly.type
_entity_poly.pdbx_seq_one_letter_code
_entity_poly.pdbx_strand_id
1 'polypeptide(L)'
;MVFIGEAALSKQVYKQLKEWKPILPDIKAVLNHAEEKQIKDEGVKSWLEDLQDLAYDADDILDEFAYEQLRLKLHKTQAQATTSKVRKLLPTCSTGTDFTPSSFLFKNAMIPKMKEITTRLNSLATRRSSLGLSEILPQAASSDRKKPARLQPTSLVVVDGAVECVGKDNEKQEMLDLLKTNSSNGVSVLSIVCMGGMGKTTLAQLVYNDARTADSFDHKAWVCVSDDFDAAKITKTILRSIDPSHLMRMT
;
A
#
# COMPACT_ATOMS: atom_id res chain seq x y z
N MET A 1 -20.18 34.65 11.66
CA MET A 1 -19.14 34.00 12.50
C MET A 1 -18.63 32.67 11.93
N VAL A 2 -19.46 31.86 11.24
CA VAL A 2 -19.06 30.57 10.64
C VAL A 2 -17.93 30.68 9.60
N PHE A 3 -17.98 31.67 8.70
CA PHE A 3 -16.97 31.86 7.65
C PHE A 3 -15.55 32.18 8.15
N ILE A 4 -15.41 32.78 9.34
CA ILE A 4 -14.10 33.15 9.90
C ILE A 4 -13.40 31.91 10.49
N GLY A 5 -14.17 30.96 11.04
CA GLY A 5 -13.64 29.70 11.59
C GLY A 5 -13.05 28.78 10.53
N GLU A 6 -13.72 28.67 9.38
CA GLU A 6 -13.35 27.81 8.25
C GLU A 6 -12.04 28.27 7.58
N ALA A 7 -11.92 29.58 7.30
CA ALA A 7 -10.71 30.16 6.72
C ALA A 7 -9.50 30.08 7.66
N ALA A 8 -9.72 30.13 8.98
CA ALA A 8 -8.65 30.00 9.96
C ALA A 8 -8.16 28.55 10.13
N LEU A 9 -9.05 27.56 10.01
CA LEU A 9 -8.67 26.14 10.05
C LEU A 9 -7.82 25.78 8.82
N SER A 10 -8.28 26.09 7.61
CA SER A 10 -7.55 25.78 6.38
C SER A 10 -6.17 26.42 6.35
N LYS A 11 -6.05 27.66 6.85
CA LYS A 11 -4.75 28.35 6.97
C LYS A 11 -3.79 27.65 7.94
N GLN A 12 -4.28 27.14 9.06
CA GLN A 12 -3.45 26.43 10.03
C GLN A 12 -3.00 25.05 9.50
N VAL A 13 -3.91 24.31 8.87
CA VAL A 13 -3.62 23.02 8.20
C VAL A 13 -2.55 23.22 7.13
N TYR A 14 -2.74 24.21 6.26
CA TYR A 14 -1.79 24.54 5.22
C TYR A 14 -0.42 24.93 5.76
N LYS A 15 -0.35 25.61 6.91
CA LYS A 15 0.92 25.94 7.57
C LYS A 15 1.69 24.67 7.96
N GLN A 16 1.03 23.68 8.56
CA GLN A 16 1.67 22.42 8.96
C GLN A 16 2.13 21.62 7.73
N LEU A 17 1.29 21.49 6.71
CA LEU A 17 1.68 20.82 5.45
C LEU A 17 2.90 21.48 4.77
N LYS A 18 3.00 22.80 4.86
CA LYS A 18 4.16 23.54 4.34
C LYS A 18 5.44 23.20 5.10
N GLU A 19 5.36 22.88 6.40
CA GLU A 19 6.48 22.43 7.23
C GLU A 19 6.88 20.98 6.90
N TRP A 20 5.93 20.11 6.54
CA TRP A 20 6.23 18.71 6.18
C TRP A 20 6.90 18.60 4.80
N LYS A 21 6.51 19.48 3.87
CA LYS A 21 6.96 19.47 2.47
C LYS A 21 8.49 19.33 2.27
N PRO A 22 9.36 20.05 3.00
CA PRO A 22 10.81 19.85 2.88
C PRO A 22 11.33 18.59 3.58
N ILE A 23 10.67 18.10 4.63
CA ILE A 23 11.18 16.99 5.45
C ILE A 23 10.93 15.62 4.79
N LEU A 24 9.78 15.45 4.14
CA LEU A 24 9.39 14.17 3.55
C LEU A 24 10.36 13.68 2.45
N PRO A 25 10.84 14.52 1.51
CA PRO A 25 11.85 14.11 0.54
C PRO A 25 13.15 13.66 1.21
N ASP A 26 13.58 14.35 2.26
CA ASP A 26 14.81 14.01 2.98
C ASP A 26 14.68 12.62 3.59
N ILE A 27 13.58 12.36 4.31
CA ILE A 27 13.31 11.03 4.89
C ILE A 27 13.26 9.97 3.78
N LYS A 28 12.58 10.26 2.67
CA LYS A 28 12.49 9.33 1.53
C LYS A 28 13.87 8.96 0.98
N ALA A 29 14.81 9.90 0.94
CA ALA A 29 16.16 9.67 0.41
C ALA A 29 16.94 8.60 1.20
N VAL A 30 16.59 8.34 2.47
CA VAL A 30 17.28 7.34 3.30
C VAL A 30 16.51 6.06 3.55
N LEU A 31 15.24 5.99 3.15
CA LEU A 31 14.40 4.81 3.42
C LEU A 31 15.05 3.51 2.95
N ASN A 32 15.57 3.47 1.71
CA ASN A 32 16.20 2.26 1.18
C ASN A 32 17.42 1.82 2.00
N HIS A 33 18.24 2.79 2.44
CA HIS A 33 19.43 2.50 3.24
C HIS A 33 19.07 2.08 4.66
N ALA A 34 18.03 2.69 5.24
CA ALA A 34 17.50 2.32 6.55
C ALA A 34 16.93 0.89 6.52
N GLU A 35 16.18 0.53 5.49
CA GLU A 35 15.58 -0.80 5.31
C GLU A 35 16.65 -1.91 5.26
N GLU A 36 17.77 -1.67 4.59
CA GLU A 36 18.90 -2.60 4.58
C GLU A 36 19.59 -2.71 5.95
N LYS A 37 19.71 -1.58 6.67
CA LYS A 37 20.38 -1.51 7.97
C LYS A 37 19.56 -2.08 9.13
N GLN A 38 18.23 -2.06 9.05
CA GLN A 38 17.35 -2.50 10.16
C GLN A 38 17.58 -3.94 10.61
N ILE A 39 18.12 -4.80 9.72
CA ILE A 39 18.41 -6.20 10.02
C ILE A 39 19.52 -6.34 11.08
N LYS A 40 20.42 -5.34 11.16
CA LYS A 40 21.61 -5.38 12.02
C LYS A 40 21.59 -4.33 13.12
N ASP A 41 20.82 -3.26 12.95
CA ASP A 41 20.78 -2.11 13.84
C ASP A 41 19.35 -1.91 14.37
N GLU A 42 19.13 -2.31 15.62
CA GLU A 42 17.83 -2.16 16.31
C GLU A 42 17.42 -0.69 16.47
N GLY A 43 18.38 0.25 16.51
CA GLY A 43 18.08 1.68 16.56
C GLY A 43 17.49 2.19 15.25
N VAL A 44 17.99 1.70 14.11
CA VAL A 44 17.42 1.99 12.78
C VAL A 44 16.06 1.32 12.61
N LYS A 45 15.89 0.10 13.12
CA LYS A 45 14.60 -0.61 13.11
C LYS A 45 13.54 0.14 13.89
N SER A 46 13.81 0.52 15.14
CA SER A 46 12.90 1.33 15.96
C SER A 46 12.57 2.68 15.28
N TRP A 47 13.53 3.30 14.61
CA TRP A 47 13.28 4.53 13.86
C TRP A 47 12.34 4.33 12.66
N LEU A 48 12.42 3.19 11.96
CA LEU A 48 11.50 2.84 10.87
C LEU A 48 10.10 2.52 11.39
N GLU A 49 9.99 1.81 12.52
CA GLU A 49 8.71 1.54 13.19
C GLU A 49 8.03 2.86 13.60
N ASP A 50 8.76 3.77 14.27
CA ASP A 50 8.25 5.09 14.65
C ASP A 50 7.79 5.92 13.42
N LEU A 51 8.50 5.78 12.30
CA LEU A 51 8.17 6.45 11.04
C LEU A 51 6.93 5.85 10.38
N GLN A 52 6.76 4.52 10.43
CA GLN A 52 5.58 3.84 9.93
C GLN A 52 4.33 4.26 10.73
N ASP A 53 4.41 4.25 12.05
CA ASP A 53 3.33 4.70 12.92
C ASP A 53 2.95 6.15 12.62
N LEU A 54 3.95 7.02 12.46
CA LEU A 54 3.71 8.42 12.10
C LEU A 54 3.00 8.56 10.74
N ALA A 55 3.32 7.71 9.77
CA ALA A 55 2.71 7.73 8.46
C ALA A 55 1.22 7.35 8.52
N TYR A 56 0.87 6.35 9.33
CA TYR A 56 -0.54 5.99 9.57
C TYR A 56 -1.32 7.14 10.24
N ASP A 57 -0.76 7.73 11.30
CA ASP A 57 -1.41 8.87 11.95
C ASP A 57 -1.61 10.05 10.99
N ALA A 58 -0.63 10.31 10.12
CA ALA A 58 -0.72 11.37 9.12
C ALA A 58 -1.79 11.07 8.06
N ASP A 59 -1.89 9.85 7.58
CA ASP A 59 -2.89 9.41 6.60
C ASP A 59 -4.31 9.54 7.17
N ASP A 60 -4.53 9.04 8.38
CA ASP A 60 -5.82 9.13 9.09
C ASP A 60 -6.31 10.57 9.21
N ILE A 61 -5.40 11.52 9.50
CA ILE A 61 -5.75 12.94 9.65
C ILE A 61 -5.98 13.63 8.31
N LEU A 62 -5.27 13.22 7.26
CA LEU A 62 -5.50 13.72 5.91
C LEU A 62 -6.85 13.26 5.37
N ASP A 63 -7.24 12.02 5.64
CA ASP A 63 -8.56 11.47 5.30
C ASP A 63 -9.66 12.18 6.09
N GLU A 64 -9.49 12.37 7.40
CA GLU A 64 -10.40 13.12 8.25
C GLU A 64 -10.59 14.57 7.72
N PHE A 65 -9.52 15.22 7.25
CA PHE A 65 -9.58 16.54 6.62
C PHE A 65 -10.33 16.53 5.29
N ALA A 66 -10.02 15.57 4.41
CA ALA A 66 -10.63 15.46 3.09
C ALA A 66 -12.15 15.24 3.21
N TYR A 67 -12.56 14.40 4.16
CA TYR A 67 -13.96 14.17 4.50
C TYR A 67 -14.67 15.46 4.93
N GLU A 68 -14.08 16.24 5.83
CA GLU A 68 -14.71 17.49 6.28
C GLU A 68 -14.75 18.57 5.20
N GLN A 69 -13.74 18.65 4.33
CA GLN A 69 -13.79 19.53 3.16
C GLN A 69 -14.96 19.17 2.23
N LEU A 70 -15.22 17.87 2.05
CA LEU A 70 -16.35 17.40 1.26
C LEU A 70 -17.69 17.72 1.94
N ARG A 71 -17.80 17.45 3.24
CA ARG A 71 -18.99 17.73 4.05
C ARG A 71 -19.36 19.21 4.03
N LEU A 72 -18.38 20.10 4.19
CA LEU A 72 -18.58 21.56 4.14
C LEU A 72 -19.10 22.02 2.77
N LYS A 73 -18.54 21.48 1.67
CA LYS A 73 -19.02 21.76 0.30
C LYS A 73 -20.47 21.33 0.11
N LEU A 74 -20.85 20.17 0.64
CA LEU A 74 -22.22 19.64 0.54
C LEU A 74 -23.21 20.52 1.30
N HIS A 75 -22.91 20.88 2.55
CA HIS A 75 -23.78 21.77 3.35
C HIS A 75 -23.91 23.17 2.73
N LYS A 76 -22.85 23.70 2.12
CA LYS A 76 -22.90 24.98 1.40
C LYS A 76 -23.82 24.92 0.18
N THR A 77 -23.80 23.80 -0.55
CA THR A 77 -24.64 23.58 -1.74
C THR A 77 -26.11 23.39 -1.37
N GLN A 78 -26.40 22.67 -0.28
CA GLN A 78 -27.77 22.45 0.22
C GLN A 78 -28.40 23.72 0.82
N ALA A 79 -27.59 24.54 1.52
CA ALA A 79 -28.01 25.87 1.98
C ALA A 79 -28.28 26.84 0.82
N GLN A 80 -27.60 26.67 -0.32
CA GLN A 80 -27.80 27.51 -1.51
C GLN A 80 -29.06 27.11 -2.30
N ALA A 81 -29.37 25.81 -2.37
CA ALA A 81 -30.58 25.27 -3.03
C ALA A 81 -31.90 25.59 -2.30
N THR A 82 -31.85 25.93 -1.00
CA THR A 82 -33.03 26.16 -0.14
C THR A 82 -33.40 27.64 0.02
N THR A 83 -32.76 28.56 -0.72
CA THR A 83 -33.06 30.00 -0.64
C THR A 83 -34.23 30.44 -1.54
N SER A 84 -35.39 29.79 -1.41
CA SER A 84 -36.63 30.38 -1.87
C SER A 84 -37.02 31.54 -0.95
N LYS A 85 -36.92 32.75 -1.50
CA LYS A 85 -37.25 34.07 -0.94
C LYS A 85 -38.42 34.09 0.07
N VAL A 86 -38.15 34.08 1.38
CA VAL A 86 -38.81 34.98 2.35
C VAL A 86 -37.84 35.23 3.52
N ARG A 87 -37.14 36.36 3.46
CA ARG A 87 -36.46 36.95 4.62
C ARG A 87 -37.51 37.74 5.40
N LYS A 88 -38.06 37.19 6.48
CA LYS A 88 -38.82 37.97 7.46
C LYS A 88 -38.19 37.84 8.84
N LEU A 89 -37.74 39.01 9.29
CA LEU A 89 -37.28 39.41 10.60
C LEU A 89 -38.16 38.84 11.72
N LEU A 90 -37.57 38.17 12.70
CA LEU A 90 -38.01 38.23 14.11
C LEU A 90 -36.77 38.17 15.03
N PRO A 91 -36.54 39.18 15.89
CA PRO A 91 -35.62 39.11 17.01
C PRO A 91 -36.39 38.67 18.26
N THR A 92 -36.19 37.43 18.71
CA THR A 92 -36.73 37.01 20.01
C THR A 92 -35.77 36.07 20.71
N CYS A 93 -35.30 36.52 21.87
CA CYS A 93 -34.54 35.75 22.83
C CYS A 93 -35.24 34.43 23.15
N SER A 94 -34.52 33.31 23.12
CA SER A 94 -34.80 32.12 23.93
C SER A 94 -33.59 31.20 23.92
N THR A 95 -33.11 30.91 25.13
CA THR A 95 -32.33 29.76 25.57
C THR A 95 -32.24 28.60 24.57
N GLY A 96 -31.02 28.32 24.14
CA GLY A 96 -30.67 27.23 23.24
C GLY A 96 -29.17 27.29 22.97
N THR A 97 -28.37 27.13 24.03
CA THR A 97 -26.97 26.75 23.87
C THR A 97 -26.97 25.43 23.11
N ASP A 98 -26.66 25.46 21.80
CA ASP A 98 -26.04 24.37 21.04
C ASP A 98 -25.85 24.75 19.55
N PHE A 99 -25.46 26.00 19.28
CA PHE A 99 -24.77 26.33 18.03
C PHE A 99 -23.28 26.47 18.32
N THR A 100 -22.64 25.41 18.81
CA THR A 100 -21.21 25.24 18.52
C THR A 100 -21.13 24.87 17.04
N PRO A 101 -20.56 25.73 16.17
CA PRO A 101 -20.38 25.35 14.78
C PRO A 101 -19.53 24.09 14.75
N SER A 102 -20.00 23.02 14.12
CA SER A 102 -19.26 21.75 13.98
C SER A 102 -17.81 21.95 13.51
N SER A 103 -17.57 22.99 12.69
CA SER A 103 -16.25 23.43 12.26
C SER A 103 -15.31 23.87 13.38
N PHE A 104 -15.80 24.44 14.48
CA PHE A 104 -15.00 24.85 15.63
C PHE A 104 -14.59 23.65 16.49
N LEU A 105 -15.51 22.70 16.70
CA LEU A 105 -15.22 21.45 17.41
C LEU A 105 -14.21 20.61 16.60
N PHE A 106 -14.41 20.50 15.30
CA PHE A 106 -13.49 19.82 14.38
C PHE A 106 -12.10 20.46 14.37
N LYS A 107 -12.04 21.80 14.30
CA LYS A 107 -10.79 22.56 14.36
C LYS A 107 -10.00 22.29 15.65
N ASN A 108 -10.69 22.19 16.78
CA ASN A 108 -10.05 21.92 18.07
C ASN A 108 -9.53 20.49 18.20
N ALA A 109 -10.09 19.52 17.46
CA ALA A 109 -9.63 18.13 17.46
C ALA A 109 -8.48 17.88 16.46
N MET A 110 -8.54 18.45 15.25
CA MET A 110 -7.59 18.14 14.18
C MET A 110 -6.26 18.91 14.29
N ILE A 111 -6.29 20.19 14.68
CA ILE A 111 -5.08 21.01 14.85
C ILE A 111 -4.07 20.42 15.85
N PRO A 112 -4.45 19.96 17.06
CA PRO A 112 -3.48 19.41 17.99
C PRO A 112 -2.82 18.13 17.46
N LYS A 113 -3.60 17.22 16.87
CA LYS A 113 -3.05 16.00 16.27
C LYS A 113 -2.05 16.30 15.15
N MET A 114 -2.35 17.29 14.31
CA MET A 114 -1.43 17.68 13.23
C MET A 114 -0.15 18.35 13.75
N LYS A 115 -0.22 19.09 14.86
CA LYS A 115 0.97 19.60 15.55
C LYS A 115 1.80 18.47 16.16
N GLU A 116 1.15 17.45 16.70
CA GLU A 116 1.81 16.25 17.22
C GLU A 116 2.59 15.53 16.12
N ILE A 117 1.95 15.28 14.96
CA ILE A 117 2.63 14.71 13.79
C ILE A 117 3.82 15.58 13.37
N THR A 118 3.63 16.89 13.24
CA THR A 118 4.73 17.80 12.89
C THR A 118 5.90 17.67 13.87
N THR A 119 5.61 17.54 15.17
CA THR A 119 6.64 17.43 16.20
C THR A 119 7.37 16.08 16.08
N ARG A 120 6.65 14.97 15.90
CA ARG A 120 7.22 13.63 15.69
C ARG A 120 8.02 13.55 14.39
N LEU A 121 7.54 14.16 13.31
CA LEU A 121 8.24 14.23 12.02
C LEU A 121 9.59 14.94 12.16
N ASN A 122 9.63 16.08 12.84
CA ASN A 122 10.86 16.81 13.13
C ASN A 122 11.82 16.01 14.03
N SER A 123 11.27 15.32 15.04
CA SER A 123 12.04 14.42 15.91
C SER A 123 12.71 13.31 15.11
N LEU A 124 11.97 12.65 14.20
CA LEU A 124 12.52 11.60 13.34
C LEU A 124 13.58 12.14 12.37
N ALA A 125 13.33 13.30 11.77
CA ALA A 125 14.31 13.96 10.90
C ALA A 125 15.61 14.29 11.65
N THR A 126 15.52 14.64 12.94
CA THR A 126 16.68 14.94 13.78
C THR A 126 17.41 13.65 14.22
N ARG A 127 16.68 12.67 14.75
CA ARG A 127 17.21 11.36 15.21
C ARG A 127 17.91 10.59 14.11
N ARG A 128 17.47 10.75 12.85
CA ARG A 128 18.12 10.18 11.67
C ARG A 128 19.63 10.50 11.63
N SER A 129 20.03 11.73 11.94
CA SER A 129 21.44 12.13 11.90
C SER A 129 22.28 11.37 12.94
N SER A 130 21.73 11.14 14.14
CA SER A 130 22.40 10.35 15.18
C SER A 130 22.52 8.86 14.86
N LEU A 131 21.69 8.34 13.96
CA LEU A 131 21.72 6.94 13.50
C LEU A 131 22.67 6.72 12.31
N GLY A 132 23.44 7.74 11.91
CA GLY A 132 24.35 7.65 10.77
C GLY A 132 23.61 7.37 9.45
N LEU A 133 22.36 7.84 9.35
CA LEU A 133 21.56 7.85 8.13
C LEU A 133 21.78 9.19 7.41
N SER A 134 23.01 9.52 7.04
CA SER A 134 23.29 10.72 6.24
C SER A 134 23.06 10.44 4.75
N GLU A 135 22.74 11.51 4.00
CA GLU A 135 22.62 11.47 2.55
C GLU A 135 23.95 10.98 1.95
N ILE A 136 23.94 9.78 1.38
CA ILE A 136 25.08 9.27 0.64
C ILE A 136 25.10 10.09 -0.66
N LEU A 137 25.94 11.13 -0.71
CA LEU A 137 26.41 11.72 -1.97
C LEU A 137 26.71 10.55 -2.92
N PRO A 138 26.35 10.59 -4.22
CA PRO A 138 26.55 9.45 -5.11
C PRO A 138 28.05 9.12 -5.19
N GLN A 139 28.49 8.21 -4.32
CA GLN A 139 29.85 7.77 -4.27
C GLN A 139 30.00 6.87 -5.50
N ALA A 140 30.95 7.27 -6.33
CA ALA A 140 31.27 6.67 -7.61
C ALA A 140 31.17 5.14 -7.57
N ALA A 141 30.63 4.60 -8.67
CA ALA A 141 30.53 3.20 -8.99
C ALA A 141 31.77 2.40 -8.55
N SER A 142 31.69 1.74 -7.39
CA SER A 142 32.62 0.68 -7.02
C SER A 142 32.01 -0.21 -5.95
N SER A 143 31.06 -1.03 -6.34
CA SER A 143 31.23 -2.47 -6.20
C SER A 143 30.06 -3.15 -6.90
N ASP A 144 30.36 -4.26 -7.56
CA ASP A 144 29.42 -5.33 -7.87
C ASP A 144 28.64 -5.71 -6.60
N ARG A 145 27.67 -4.89 -6.20
CA ARG A 145 26.61 -5.32 -5.31
C ARG A 145 25.65 -6.08 -6.19
N LYS A 146 26.02 -7.33 -6.50
CA LYS A 146 25.01 -8.36 -6.72
C LYS A 146 24.06 -8.23 -5.55
N LYS A 147 22.86 -7.69 -5.80
CA LYS A 147 21.72 -7.84 -4.88
C LYS A 147 21.82 -9.27 -4.35
N PRO A 148 21.84 -9.52 -3.03
CA PRO A 148 21.81 -10.89 -2.56
C PRO A 148 20.64 -11.51 -3.28
N ALA A 149 20.92 -12.50 -4.14
CA ALA A 149 19.90 -13.18 -4.89
C ALA A 149 18.95 -13.67 -3.81
N ARG A 150 17.77 -13.04 -3.71
CA ARG A 150 16.73 -13.44 -2.78
C ARG A 150 16.59 -14.92 -3.05
N LEU A 151 17.01 -15.76 -2.10
CA LEU A 151 16.93 -17.21 -2.26
C LEU A 151 15.45 -17.48 -2.50
N GLN A 152 15.11 -17.69 -3.78
CA GLN A 152 13.75 -17.81 -4.26
C GLN A 152 13.19 -19.11 -3.69
N PRO A 153 12.18 -19.09 -2.79
CA PRO A 153 11.52 -20.31 -2.37
C PRO A 153 10.55 -20.84 -3.46
N THR A 154 10.48 -20.17 -4.61
CA THR A 154 9.56 -20.45 -5.72
C THR A 154 10.11 -21.40 -6.77
N SER A 155 11.35 -21.89 -6.61
CA SER A 155 11.71 -23.19 -7.19
C SER A 155 10.61 -24.14 -6.74
N LEU A 156 9.92 -24.79 -7.68
CA LEU A 156 8.96 -25.85 -7.40
C LEU A 156 9.66 -26.82 -6.45
N VAL A 157 9.44 -26.66 -5.15
CA VAL A 157 9.88 -27.66 -4.20
C VAL A 157 8.97 -28.80 -4.55
N VAL A 158 9.53 -29.80 -5.22
CA VAL A 158 9.00 -31.15 -5.14
C VAL A 158 9.09 -31.49 -3.66
N VAL A 159 8.09 -31.04 -2.90
CA VAL A 159 7.85 -31.52 -1.56
C VAL A 159 7.33 -32.91 -1.79
N ASP A 160 8.26 -33.84 -1.84
CA ASP A 160 7.99 -35.23 -1.56
C ASP A 160 7.23 -35.27 -0.22
N GLY A 161 5.94 -35.66 -0.27
CA GLY A 161 5.11 -35.85 0.92
C GLY A 161 4.41 -34.59 1.48
N ALA A 162 3.17 -34.38 1.03
CA ALA A 162 2.03 -33.81 1.77
C ALA A 162 2.32 -32.72 2.83
N VAL A 163 2.46 -31.47 2.39
CA VAL A 163 1.95 -30.34 3.20
C VAL A 163 0.44 -30.29 2.97
N GLU A 164 -0.31 -30.95 3.85
CA GLU A 164 -1.77 -30.91 3.82
C GLU A 164 -2.24 -29.52 4.24
N CYS A 165 -2.59 -28.70 3.25
CA CYS A 165 -3.17 -27.39 3.50
C CYS A 165 -4.63 -27.56 3.91
N VAL A 166 -4.89 -27.54 5.20
CA VAL A 166 -6.23 -27.71 5.76
C VAL A 166 -7.10 -26.47 5.51
N GLY A 167 -8.37 -26.68 5.13
CA GLY A 167 -9.38 -25.60 5.05
C GLY A 167 -9.37 -24.79 3.76
N LYS A 168 -8.66 -25.24 2.72
CA LYS A 168 -8.61 -24.61 1.38
C LYS A 168 -9.32 -25.41 0.29
N ASP A 169 -10.05 -26.45 0.67
CA ASP A 169 -10.67 -27.39 -0.26
C ASP A 169 -11.76 -26.75 -1.12
N ASN A 170 -12.54 -25.83 -0.53
CA ASN A 170 -13.60 -25.13 -1.25
C ASN A 170 -13.03 -24.22 -2.34
N GLU A 171 -12.04 -23.38 -2.01
CA GLU A 171 -11.40 -22.49 -3.00
C GLU A 171 -10.66 -23.30 -4.07
N LYS A 172 -9.99 -24.39 -3.68
CA LYS A 172 -9.34 -25.31 -4.62
C LYS A 172 -10.35 -25.92 -5.60
N GLN A 173 -11.50 -26.37 -5.09
CA GLN A 173 -12.55 -26.98 -5.91
C GLN A 173 -13.17 -25.98 -6.89
N GLU A 174 -13.47 -24.76 -6.42
CA GLU A 174 -13.98 -23.68 -7.27
C GLU A 174 -13.00 -23.34 -8.41
N MET A 175 -11.71 -23.22 -8.10
CA MET A 175 -10.68 -22.98 -9.13
C MET A 175 -10.59 -24.11 -10.16
N LEU A 176 -10.71 -25.37 -9.73
CA LEU A 176 -10.68 -26.52 -10.65
C LEU A 176 -11.91 -26.55 -11.57
N ASP A 177 -13.07 -26.16 -11.07
CA ASP A 177 -14.29 -26.09 -11.88
C ASP A 177 -14.22 -24.94 -12.88
N LEU A 178 -13.63 -23.79 -12.50
CA LEU A 178 -13.32 -22.71 -13.44
C LEU A 178 -12.33 -23.14 -14.53
N LEU A 179 -11.33 -23.94 -14.20
CA LEU A 179 -10.37 -24.47 -15.18
C LEU A 179 -10.99 -25.49 -16.15
N LYS A 180 -12.01 -26.24 -15.71
CA LYS A 180 -12.75 -27.21 -16.54
C LYS A 180 -13.81 -26.59 -17.44
N THR A 181 -14.29 -25.41 -17.08
CA THR A 181 -15.32 -24.70 -17.85
C THR A 181 -14.67 -24.12 -19.11
N ASN A 182 -14.51 -24.98 -20.11
CA ASN A 182 -13.89 -24.64 -21.39
C ASN A 182 -14.68 -23.55 -22.11
N SER A 183 -14.05 -22.38 -22.26
CA SER A 183 -14.50 -21.37 -23.22
C SER A 183 -14.18 -21.88 -24.63
N SER A 184 -15.19 -21.94 -25.49
CA SER A 184 -15.16 -22.57 -26.81
C SER A 184 -14.41 -21.75 -27.88
N ASN A 185 -13.20 -21.27 -27.56
CA ASN A 185 -12.09 -20.81 -28.45
C ASN A 185 -11.40 -19.54 -27.91
N GLY A 186 -10.49 -19.66 -26.93
CA GLY A 186 -9.68 -18.52 -26.46
C GLY A 186 -8.67 -18.83 -25.36
N VAL A 187 -7.92 -17.79 -24.93
CA VAL A 187 -7.03 -17.81 -23.76
C VAL A 187 -7.84 -17.46 -22.52
N SER A 188 -7.77 -18.28 -21.46
CA SER A 188 -8.38 -18.02 -20.16
C SER A 188 -7.34 -17.57 -19.14
N VAL A 189 -7.69 -16.59 -18.30
CA VAL A 189 -6.82 -16.07 -17.24
C VAL A 189 -7.55 -16.17 -15.90
N LEU A 190 -6.95 -16.89 -14.96
CA LEU A 190 -7.41 -16.98 -13.57
C LEU A 190 -6.46 -16.19 -12.68
N SER A 191 -6.99 -15.19 -11.97
CA SER A 191 -6.22 -14.31 -11.08
C SER A 191 -6.57 -14.59 -9.61
N ILE A 192 -5.56 -14.62 -8.75
CA ILE A 192 -5.70 -14.77 -7.29
C ILE A 192 -5.25 -13.46 -6.64
N VAL A 193 -6.19 -12.73 -6.03
CA VAL A 193 -5.91 -11.42 -5.43
C VAL A 193 -6.21 -11.44 -3.93
N CYS A 194 -5.18 -11.26 -3.12
CA CYS A 194 -5.25 -11.18 -1.66
C CYS A 194 -4.04 -10.38 -1.12
N MET A 195 -4.09 -9.97 0.15
CA MET A 195 -2.95 -9.39 0.87
C MET A 195 -1.74 -10.35 0.92
N GLY A 196 -0.55 -9.81 1.21
CA GLY A 196 0.66 -10.60 1.43
C GLY A 196 0.48 -11.64 2.54
N GLY A 197 1.15 -12.79 2.45
CA GLY A 197 1.07 -13.85 3.49
C GLY A 197 -0.18 -14.73 3.47
N MET A 198 -1.21 -14.40 2.67
CA MET A 198 -2.49 -15.14 2.62
C MET A 198 -2.43 -16.51 1.91
N GLY A 199 -1.24 -17.03 1.59
CA GLY A 199 -1.12 -18.36 0.96
C GLY A 199 -1.55 -18.43 -0.52
N LYS A 200 -1.57 -17.32 -1.26
CA LYS A 200 -1.97 -17.30 -2.68
C LYS A 200 -1.16 -18.28 -3.55
N THR A 201 0.16 -18.22 -3.41
CA THR A 201 1.09 -19.12 -4.13
C THR A 201 0.85 -20.57 -3.72
N THR A 202 0.59 -20.82 -2.43
CA THR A 202 0.25 -22.14 -1.90
C THR A 202 -1.03 -22.69 -2.53
N LEU A 203 -2.09 -21.87 -2.61
CA LEU A 203 -3.34 -22.27 -3.26
C LEU A 203 -3.15 -22.57 -4.75
N ALA A 204 -2.40 -21.74 -5.48
CA ALA A 204 -2.06 -21.99 -6.87
C ALA A 204 -1.25 -23.29 -7.06
N GLN A 205 -0.32 -23.60 -6.14
CA GLN A 205 0.43 -24.86 -6.15
C GLN A 205 -0.45 -26.07 -5.87
N LEU A 206 -1.42 -25.97 -4.96
CA LEU A 206 -2.38 -27.05 -4.68
C LEU A 206 -3.24 -27.38 -5.90
N VAL A 207 -3.65 -26.38 -6.67
CA VAL A 207 -4.41 -26.56 -7.92
C VAL A 207 -3.49 -27.11 -9.01
N TYR A 208 -2.31 -26.54 -9.21
CA TYR A 208 -1.34 -26.94 -10.24
C TYR A 208 -0.88 -28.41 -10.10
N ASN A 209 -0.68 -28.87 -8.87
CA ASN A 209 -0.28 -30.23 -8.54
C ASN A 209 -1.46 -31.20 -8.36
N ASP A 210 -2.72 -30.76 -8.47
CA ASP A 210 -3.88 -31.64 -8.36
C ASP A 210 -3.89 -32.62 -9.55
N ALA A 211 -4.10 -33.91 -9.25
CA ALA A 211 -4.09 -34.96 -10.27
C ALA A 211 -5.08 -34.70 -11.41
N ARG A 212 -6.25 -34.09 -11.13
CA ARG A 212 -7.29 -33.79 -12.14
C ARG A 212 -6.82 -32.76 -13.18
N THR A 213 -5.81 -31.95 -12.85
CA THR A 213 -5.22 -31.01 -13.82
C THR A 213 -4.22 -31.68 -14.75
N ALA A 214 -3.64 -32.83 -14.37
CA ALA A 214 -2.74 -33.57 -15.26
C ALA A 214 -3.48 -34.10 -16.48
N ASP A 215 -4.75 -34.51 -16.30
CA ASP A 215 -5.58 -35.05 -17.38
C ASP A 215 -6.18 -33.94 -18.28
N SER A 216 -6.16 -32.68 -17.83
CA SER A 216 -6.82 -31.55 -18.53
C SER A 216 -5.86 -30.67 -19.34
N PHE A 217 -4.55 -30.76 -19.11
CA PHE A 217 -3.54 -29.90 -19.72
C PHE A 217 -2.34 -30.72 -20.23
N ASP A 218 -2.09 -30.67 -21.54
CA ASP A 218 -0.95 -31.36 -22.18
C ASP A 218 0.41 -30.86 -21.64
N HIS A 219 0.47 -29.56 -21.33
CA HIS A 219 1.67 -28.88 -20.87
C HIS A 219 1.36 -27.98 -19.69
N LYS A 220 2.20 -28.06 -18.66
CA LYS A 220 2.13 -27.23 -17.46
C LYS A 220 3.49 -26.58 -17.21
N ALA A 221 3.48 -25.28 -16.96
CA ALA A 221 4.68 -24.49 -16.69
C ALA A 221 4.48 -23.66 -15.43
N TRP A 222 5.50 -23.60 -14.57
CA TRP A 222 5.51 -22.76 -13.38
C TRP A 222 6.72 -21.84 -13.40
N VAL A 223 6.49 -20.53 -13.41
CA VAL A 223 7.57 -19.53 -13.50
C VAL A 223 7.36 -18.44 -12.46
N CYS A 224 8.43 -18.12 -11.74
CA CYS A 224 8.49 -16.95 -10.87
C CYS A 224 9.00 -15.75 -11.66
N VAL A 225 8.27 -14.63 -11.60
CA VAL A 225 8.65 -13.36 -12.19
C VAL A 225 9.06 -12.41 -11.07
N SER A 226 10.32 -11.95 -11.10
CA SER A 226 10.86 -10.97 -10.15
C SER A 226 10.81 -9.54 -10.68
N ASP A 227 11.08 -8.56 -9.80
CA ASP A 227 11.15 -7.13 -10.15
C ASP A 227 12.16 -6.83 -11.28
N ASP A 228 13.26 -7.57 -11.35
CA ASP A 228 14.17 -7.55 -12.50
C ASP A 228 13.52 -8.37 -13.65
N PHE A 229 12.58 -7.74 -14.36
CA PHE A 229 11.79 -8.32 -15.45
C PHE A 229 12.59 -8.40 -16.76
N ASP A 230 12.75 -9.62 -17.29
CA ASP A 230 13.34 -9.87 -18.61
C ASP A 230 12.46 -10.87 -19.36
N ALA A 231 11.72 -10.37 -20.35
CA ALA A 231 10.80 -11.17 -21.15
C ALA A 231 11.49 -12.34 -21.86
N ALA A 232 12.68 -12.13 -22.43
CA ALA A 232 13.40 -13.19 -23.16
C ALA A 232 13.85 -14.30 -22.21
N LYS A 233 14.33 -13.93 -21.02
CA LYS A 233 14.72 -14.89 -19.97
C LYS A 233 13.51 -15.68 -19.44
N ILE A 234 12.38 -15.01 -19.23
CA ILE A 234 11.13 -15.63 -18.77
C ILE A 234 10.61 -16.61 -19.82
N THR A 235 10.50 -16.20 -21.09
CA THR A 235 10.06 -17.08 -22.19
C THR A 235 10.96 -18.30 -22.32
N LYS A 236 12.29 -18.13 -22.23
CA LYS A 236 13.24 -19.24 -22.24
C LYS A 236 13.03 -20.21 -21.07
N THR A 237 12.65 -19.69 -19.90
CA THR A 237 12.35 -20.49 -18.70
C THR A 237 11.05 -21.28 -18.87
N ILE A 238 10.00 -20.66 -19.43
CA ILE A 238 8.74 -21.34 -19.75
C ILE A 238 8.98 -22.49 -20.74
N LEU A 239 9.67 -22.23 -21.86
CA LEU A 239 9.95 -23.25 -22.87
C LEU A 239 10.72 -24.45 -22.30
N ARG A 240 11.71 -24.20 -21.43
CA ARG A 240 12.46 -25.25 -20.73
C ARG A 240 11.61 -26.11 -19.79
N SER A 241 10.57 -25.52 -19.20
CA SER A 241 9.66 -26.25 -18.30
C SER A 241 8.69 -27.17 -19.04
N ILE A 242 8.45 -26.93 -20.34
CA ILE A 242 7.54 -27.70 -21.19
C ILE A 242 8.29 -28.78 -21.96
N ASP A 243 9.43 -28.45 -22.57
CA ASP A 243 10.26 -29.37 -23.34
C ASP A 243 11.76 -29.17 -23.03
N PRO A 244 12.39 -30.07 -22.25
CA PRO A 244 13.81 -30.00 -21.93
C PRO A 244 14.74 -30.21 -23.14
N SER A 245 14.24 -30.72 -24.27
CA SER A 245 15.03 -31.17 -25.42
C SER A 245 15.24 -30.10 -26.51
N HIS A 246 14.62 -28.93 -26.40
CA HIS A 246 14.64 -27.87 -27.42
C HIS A 246 15.99 -27.14 -27.61
N LEU A 247 17.05 -27.56 -26.92
CA LEU A 247 18.36 -26.89 -26.98
C LEU A 247 19.22 -27.28 -28.20
N MET A 248 18.83 -28.30 -28.97
CA MET A 248 19.63 -28.75 -30.13
C MET A 248 19.33 -27.99 -31.45
N ARG A 249 18.41 -27.02 -31.47
CA ARG A 249 17.99 -26.33 -32.71
C ARG A 249 18.08 -24.81 -32.72
N MET A 250 18.53 -24.18 -31.64
CA MET A 250 18.62 -22.70 -31.55
C MET A 250 20.02 -22.18 -31.15
N THR A 251 21.06 -22.97 -31.41
CA THR A 251 22.46 -22.51 -31.54
C THR A 251 22.91 -22.76 -32.97
#